data_AF-A0AAD3MQW5-F1
#
_entry.id   AF-A0AAD3MQW5-F1
#
_cell.length_a   1.000
_cell.length_b   1.000
_cell.length_c   1.000
_cell.angle_alpha   90.00
_cell.angle_beta   90.00
_cell.angle_gamma   90.00
#
_symmetry.space_group_name_H-M   'P 1'
#
loop_
_entity.id
_entity.type
_entity.pdbx_description
1 polymer ?
#
loop_
_entity_poly.entity_id
_entity_poly.type
_entity_poly.pdbx_seq_one_letter_code
_entity_poly.pdbx_strand_id
1 'polypeptide(L)' 'PLVAVKLLLTKEDYNKELPVECRVEGSDLRNNDDRDKFLGRVTFRIKVVE' A
#
# COMPACT_ATOMS: atom_id res chain seq x y z
N PRO A 1 -8.79 14.98 -5.44
CA PRO A 1 -9.66 13.79 -5.32
C PRO A 1 -9.07 12.86 -4.26
N LEU A 2 -9.89 12.08 -3.55
CA LEU A 2 -9.45 11.15 -2.51
C LEU A 2 -9.98 9.75 -2.81
N VAL A 3 -9.25 8.73 -2.41
CA VAL A 3 -9.63 7.32 -2.56
C VAL A 3 -9.46 6.64 -1.21
N ALA A 4 -10.52 6.01 -0.71
CA ALA A 4 -10.46 5.15 0.47
C ALA A 4 -10.15 3.72 0.05
N VAL A 5 -9.16 3.09 0.71
CA VAL A 5 -8.78 1.69 0.47
C VAL A 5 -9.29 0.85 1.63
N LYS A 6 -10.10 -0.17 1.33
CA LYS A 6 -10.54 -1.19 2.30
C LYS A 6 -9.73 -2.46 2.08
N LEU A 7 -8.93 -2.84 3.07
CA LEU A 7 -8.19 -4.09 3.06
C LEU A 7 -9.11 -5.23 3.53
N LEU A 8 -9.22 -6.28 2.72
CA LEU A 8 -10.03 -7.47 3.00
C LEU A 8 -9.15 -8.53 3.66
N LEU A 9 -8.90 -8.36 4.96
CA LEU A 9 -8.07 -9.27 5.75
C LEU A 9 -8.88 -10.44 6.31
N THR A 10 -8.25 -11.59 6.42
CA THR A 10 -8.80 -12.80 7.05
C THR A 10 -8.18 -13.01 8.43
N LYS A 11 -8.74 -13.92 9.24
CA LYS A 11 -8.17 -14.25 10.57
C LYS A 11 -6.72 -14.74 10.50
N GLU A 12 -6.34 -15.37 9.40
CA GLU A 12 -4.97 -15.84 9.17
C GLU A 12 -3.97 -14.70 9.03
N ASP A 13 -4.44 -13.49 8.68
CA ASP A 13 -3.63 -12.30 8.50
C ASP A 13 -3.43 -11.52 9.82
N TYR A 14 -4.19 -11.86 10.87
CA TYR A 14 -4.15 -11.15 12.15
C TYR A 14 -2.88 -11.48 12.93
N ASN A 15 -2.49 -10.56 13.80
CA ASN A 15 -1.28 -10.62 14.62
C ASN A 15 0.05 -10.72 13.82
N LYS A 16 0.00 -10.54 12.50
CA LYS A 16 1.15 -10.47 11.59
C LYS A 16 1.40 -9.03 11.14
N GLU A 17 2.67 -8.69 10.92
CA GLU A 17 3.03 -7.43 10.27
C GLU A 17 2.95 -7.61 8.74
N LEU A 18 2.05 -6.88 8.10
CA LEU A 18 1.78 -6.99 6.67
C LEU A 18 2.28 -5.73 5.95
N PRO A 19 3.22 -5.86 4.99
CA PRO A 19 3.57 -4.75 4.11
C PRO A 19 2.49 -4.55 3.05
N VAL A 20 2.05 -3.30 2.88
CA VAL A 20 1.08 -2.90 1.85
C VAL A 20 1.71 -1.80 0.99
N GLU A 21 1.68 -1.99 -0.32
CA GLU A 21 2.02 -0.94 -1.29
C GLU A 21 0.76 -0.56 -2.07
N CYS A 22 0.45 0.74 -2.11
CA CYS A 22 -0.56 1.28 -3.01
C CYS A 22 0.13 2.07 -4.11
N ARG A 23 -0.17 1.76 -5.37
CA ARG A 23 0.41 2.40 -6.56
C ARG A 23 -0.69 2.97 -7.44
N VAL A 24 -0.45 4.14 -8.02
CA VAL A 24 -1.36 4.77 -8.98
C VAL A 24 -0.94 4.38 -10.39
N GLU A 25 -1.80 3.76 -11.20
CA GLU A 25 -1.48 3.41 -12.59
C GLU A 25 -2.00 4.47 -13.59
N GLY A 26 -1.24 4.75 -14.65
CA GLY A 26 -1.58 5.78 -15.64
C GLY A 26 -0.45 6.09 -16.63
N SER A 27 -0.76 6.85 -17.69
CA SER A 27 0.14 7.05 -18.84
C SER A 27 1.30 8.03 -18.59
N ASP A 28 1.15 8.99 -17.67
CA ASP A 28 2.14 10.06 -17.37
C ASP A 28 2.67 9.99 -15.93
N LEU A 29 2.87 8.77 -15.42
CA LEU A 29 3.33 8.54 -14.06
C LEU A 29 4.75 7.96 -14.04
N ARG A 30 5.58 8.44 -13.10
CA ARG A 30 6.99 8.03 -12.93
C ARG A 30 7.17 7.10 -11.73
N ASN A 31 6.35 6.05 -11.63
CA ASN A 31 6.27 5.22 -10.43
C ASN A 31 7.48 4.30 -10.18
N ASN A 32 8.38 4.17 -11.16
CA ASN A 32 9.49 3.21 -11.15
C ASN A 32 10.84 3.86 -10.76
N ASP A 33 10.83 4.99 -10.04
CA ASP A 33 12.07 5.53 -9.45
C ASP A 33 12.32 4.85 -8.09
N ASP A 34 13.37 4.03 -8.02
CA ASP A 34 13.73 3.32 -6.78
C ASP A 34 14.36 4.22 -5.72
N ARG A 35 14.84 5.41 -6.09
CA ARG A 35 15.39 6.41 -5.16
C ARG A 35 14.28 7.19 -4.47
N ASP A 36 13.18 7.43 -5.18
CA ASP A 36 11.97 8.06 -4.62
C ASP A 36 10.85 7.04 -4.43
N LYS A 37 10.78 6.51 -3.21
CA LYS A 37 9.80 5.50 -2.81
C LYS A 37 8.37 6.02 -2.67
N PHE A 38 8.16 7.34 -2.79
CA PHE A 38 6.85 7.97 -2.65
C PHE A 38 6.34 8.60 -3.95
N LEU A 39 7.10 8.51 -5.05
CA LEU A 39 6.66 8.96 -6.36
C LEU A 39 5.62 7.98 -6.94
N GLY A 40 4.35 8.36 -6.81
CA GLY A 40 3.19 7.62 -7.36
C GLY A 40 2.93 6.25 -6.71
N ARG A 41 3.60 5.95 -5.60
CA ARG A 41 3.31 4.82 -4.71
C ARG A 41 3.46 5.21 -3.26
N VAL A 42 2.83 4.48 -2.35
CA VAL A 42 3.05 4.59 -0.91
C VAL A 42 3.13 3.20 -0.32
N THR A 43 4.13 2.96 0.51
CA THR A 43 4.31 1.71 1.24
C THR A 43 4.14 1.96 2.73
N PHE A 44 3.32 1.15 3.38
CA PHE A 44 3.13 1.19 4.82
C PHE A 44 3.02 -0.23 5.37
N ARG A 45 3.19 -0.37 6.68
CA ARG A 45 3.01 -1.65 7.36
C ARG A 45 1.83 -1.56 8.30
N ILE A 46 1.06 -2.64 8.35
CA ILE A 46 -0.06 -2.76 9.26
C ILE A 46 0.10 -4.01 10.11
N LYS A 47 -0.43 -3.97 11.32
CA LYS A 47 -0.67 -5.15 12.14
C LYS A 47 -2.05 -4.99 12.75
N VAL A 48 -2.96 -5.89 12.40
CA VAL A 48 -4.27 -5.97 13.03
C VAL A 48 -4.16 -6.93 14.19
N VAL A 49 -4.50 -6.47 15.39
CA VAL A 49 -4.54 -7.28 16.61
C VAL A 49 -5.99 -7.61 16.94
N GLU A 50 -6.22 -8.82 17.45
CA GLU A 50 -7.55 -9.25 17.94
C GLU A 50 -7.84 -8.68 19.33
#